data_AF-A0A1F5Y033-F1
#
_entry.id   AF-A0A1F5Y033-F1
#
_cell.length_a   1.000
_cell.length_b   1.000
_cell.length_c   1.000
_cell.angle_alpha   90.00
_cell.angle_beta   90.00
_cell.angle_gamma   90.00
#
_symmetry.space_group_name_H-M   'P 1'
#
loop_
_entity.id
_entity.type
_entity.pdbx_description
1 polymer ?
#
loop_
_entity_poly.entity_id
_entity_poly.type
_entity_poly.pdbx_seq_one_letter_code
_entity_poly.pdbx_strand_id
1 'polypeptide(L)'
;MSRSKNELSKALGLENFPEEEREEILAKVNKRLEEVLIGVLVANISDDDAQKIQKALHEEGADLEEVVAEISAGVPNLALKIERAVEEEISRLKAVLVQ
;
A
#
# COMPACT_ATOMS: atom_id res chain seq x y z
N MET A 1 0.58 -15.01 14.22
CA MET A 1 0.78 -14.01 13.14
C MET A 1 -0.22 -14.25 12.02
N SER A 2 -0.81 -13.21 11.42
CA SER A 2 -1.69 -13.37 10.25
C SER A 2 -0.90 -13.97 9.07
N ARG A 3 -1.58 -14.72 8.18
CA ARG A 3 -0.97 -15.28 6.96
C ARG A 3 -0.23 -14.21 6.13
N SER A 4 -0.80 -13.00 6.04
CA SER A 4 -0.21 -11.88 5.29
C SER A 4 1.14 -11.40 5.84
N LYS A 5 1.31 -11.32 7.16
CA LYS A 5 2.60 -10.94 7.77
C LYS A 5 3.69 -11.97 7.50
N ASN A 6 3.33 -13.25 7.48
CA ASN A 6 4.28 -14.33 7.17
C ASN A 6 4.72 -14.31 5.70
N GLU A 7 3.83 -14.01 4.76
CA GLU A 7 4.18 -13.91 3.34
C GLU A 7 5.08 -12.71 3.05
N LEU A 8 4.79 -11.56 3.66
CA LEU A 8 5.65 -10.37 3.54
C LEU A 8 7.04 -10.60 4.15
N SER A 9 7.11 -11.23 5.34
CA SER A 9 8.38 -11.59 5.97
C SER A 9 9.23 -12.49 5.07
N LYS A 10 8.61 -13.47 4.41
CA LYS A 10 9.28 -14.36 3.46
C LYS A 10 9.73 -13.62 2.21
N ALA A 11 8.86 -12.79 1.66
CA ALA A 11 9.19 -11.99 0.48
C ALA A 11 10.43 -11.13 0.73
N LEU A 12 10.57 -10.58 1.93
CA LEU A 12 11.68 -9.70 2.32
C LEU A 12 12.93 -10.43 2.84
N GLY A 13 12.90 -11.77 2.95
CA GLY A 13 14.05 -12.55 3.44
C GLY A 13 14.32 -12.40 4.94
N LEU A 14 13.31 -12.05 5.74
CA LEU A 14 13.47 -11.75 7.17
C LEU A 14 13.42 -12.99 8.09
N GLU A 15 13.47 -14.20 7.52
CA GLU A 15 13.26 -15.46 8.27
C GLU A 15 14.33 -15.71 9.33
N ASN A 16 15.54 -15.20 9.12
CA ASN A 16 16.68 -15.37 10.03
C ASN A 16 16.82 -14.25 11.07
N PHE A 17 15.96 -13.23 11.03
CA PHE A 17 16.00 -12.12 11.99
C PHE A 17 15.34 -12.53 13.32
N PRO A 18 15.84 -12.00 14.46
CA PRO A 18 15.14 -12.08 15.73
C PRO A 18 13.70 -11.57 15.61
N GLU A 19 12.79 -12.13 16.41
CA GLU A 19 11.36 -11.83 16.31
C GLU A 19 11.05 -10.34 16.51
N GLU A 20 11.65 -9.70 17.52
CA GLU A 20 11.46 -8.27 17.80
C GLU A 20 11.96 -7.39 16.64
N GLU A 21 13.14 -7.67 16.10
CA GLU A 21 13.71 -6.92 14.97
C GLU A 21 12.88 -7.11 13.69
N ARG A 22 12.43 -8.34 13.43
CA ARG A 22 11.52 -8.65 12.32
C ARG A 22 10.20 -7.89 12.45
N GLU A 23 9.61 -7.80 13.64
CA GLU A 23 8.37 -7.04 13.84
C GLU A 23 8.57 -5.54 13.60
N GLU A 24 9.70 -4.97 14.06
CA GLU A 24 10.03 -3.57 13.81
C GLU A 24 10.21 -3.28 12.31
N ILE A 25 10.94 -4.16 11.61
CA ILE A 25 11.14 -4.04 10.15
C ILE A 25 9.79 -4.14 9.43
N LEU A 26 8.95 -5.11 9.77
CA LEU A 26 7.63 -5.28 9.14
C LEU A 26 6.72 -4.07 9.39
N ALA A 27 6.77 -3.46 10.58
CA ALA A 27 6.02 -2.23 10.85
C ALA A 27 6.48 -1.06 9.97
N LYS A 28 7.81 -0.88 9.82
CA LYS A 28 8.39 0.16 8.94
C LYS A 28 8.05 -0.09 7.47
N VAL A 29 8.12 -1.35 7.03
CA VAL A 29 7.78 -1.73 5.65
C VAL A 29 6.29 -1.49 5.36
N ASN A 30 5.39 -1.88 6.26
CA ASN A 30 3.97 -1.62 6.07
C ASN A 30 3.69 -0.13 5.90
N LYS A 31 4.25 0.71 6.78
CA LYS A 31 4.13 2.17 6.66
C LYS A 31 4.67 2.66 5.32
N ARG A 32 5.80 2.12 4.86
CA ARG A 32 6.40 2.51 3.59
C ARG A 32 5.54 2.11 2.38
N LEU A 33 4.93 0.92 2.40
CA LEU A 33 4.03 0.46 1.36
C LEU A 33 2.73 1.29 1.32
N GLU A 34 2.22 1.71 2.49
CA GLU A 34 1.11 2.66 2.58
C GLU A 34 1.47 4.01 1.93
N GLU A 35 2.65 4.55 2.22
CA GLU A 35 3.14 5.79 1.58
C GLU A 35 3.25 5.66 0.05
N VAL A 36 3.74 4.52 -0.44
CA VAL A 36 3.83 4.25 -1.89
C VAL A 36 2.44 4.18 -2.51
N LEU A 37 1.49 3.49 -1.87
CA LEU A 37 0.10 3.42 -2.34
C LEU A 37 -0.52 4.81 -2.43
N ILE A 38 -0.39 5.61 -1.37
CA ILE A 38 -0.89 6.99 -1.34
C ILE A 38 -0.23 7.83 -2.46
N GLY A 39 1.08 7.69 -2.65
CA GLY A 39 1.81 8.40 -3.70
C GLY A 39 1.31 8.06 -5.10
N VAL A 40 1.01 6.79 -5.37
CA VAL A 40 0.42 6.37 -6.65
C VAL A 40 -0.98 6.94 -6.82
N LEU A 41 -1.81 6.87 -5.78
CA LEU A 41 -3.17 7.43 -5.83
C LEU A 41 -3.13 8.92 -6.13
N VAL A 42 -2.40 9.72 -5.35
CA VAL A 42 -2.27 11.18 -5.54
C VAL A 42 -1.74 11.54 -6.93
N ALA A 43 -0.81 10.77 -7.48
CA ALA A 43 -0.28 11.03 -8.82
C ALA A 43 -1.25 10.69 -9.97
N ASN A 44 -2.34 9.98 -9.69
CA ASN A 44 -3.22 9.42 -10.73
C ASN A 44 -4.70 9.78 -10.58
N ILE A 45 -5.14 10.29 -9.43
CA ILE A 45 -6.50 10.80 -9.23
C ILE A 45 -6.55 12.31 -9.46
N SER A 46 -7.72 12.82 -9.84
CA SER A 46 -7.95 14.27 -9.94
C SER A 46 -8.22 14.87 -8.55
N ASP A 47 -8.06 16.19 -8.43
CA ASP A 47 -8.44 16.92 -7.21
C ASP A 47 -9.93 16.73 -6.87
N ASP A 48 -10.78 16.66 -7.90
CA ASP A 48 -12.22 16.41 -7.75
C ASP A 48 -12.48 15.00 -7.18
N ASP A 49 -11.76 13.99 -7.64
CA ASP A 49 -11.87 12.62 -7.12
C ASP A 49 -11.33 12.51 -5.70
N ALA A 50 -10.23 13.21 -5.39
CA ALA A 50 -9.70 13.31 -4.03
C ALA A 50 -10.73 13.95 -3.08
N GLN A 51 -11.45 14.98 -3.52
CA GLN A 51 -12.53 15.60 -2.75
C GLN A 51 -13.72 14.66 -2.53
N LYS A 52 -14.09 13.84 -3.52
CA LYS A 52 -15.15 12.82 -3.36
C LYS A 52 -14.79 11.80 -2.28
N ILE A 53 -13.54 11.32 -2.26
CA ILE A 53 -13.04 10.40 -1.22
C ILE A 53 -13.04 11.08 0.15
N GLN A 54 -12.52 12.31 0.23
CA GLN A 54 -12.53 13.11 1.47
C GLN A 54 -13.94 13.31 2.02
N LYS A 55 -14.91 13.57 1.15
CA LYS A 55 -16.31 13.72 1.55
C LYS A 55 -16.87 12.40 2.08
N ALA A 56 -16.67 11.29 1.36
CA ALA A 56 -17.14 9.96 1.78
C ALA A 56 -16.52 9.50 3.11
N LEU A 57 -15.29 9.90 3.42
CA LEU A 57 -14.62 9.58 4.69
C LEU A 57 -15.26 10.24 5.92
N HIS A 58 -15.91 11.40 5.75
CA HIS A 58 -16.44 12.19 6.85
C HIS A 58 -17.97 12.24 6.88
N GLU A 59 -18.63 11.73 5.84
CA GLU A 59 -20.09 11.72 5.74
C GLU A 59 -20.66 10.41 6.32
N GLU A 60 -21.53 10.55 7.32
CA GLU A 60 -22.18 9.42 7.98
C GLU A 60 -23.10 8.69 7.01
N GLY A 61 -22.85 7.40 6.77
CA GLY A 61 -23.64 6.57 5.86
C GLY A 61 -23.18 6.57 4.40
N ALA A 62 -22.07 7.23 4.07
CA ALA A 62 -21.45 7.10 2.75
C ALA A 62 -20.77 5.74 2.56
N ASP A 63 -20.88 5.17 1.36
CA ASP A 63 -20.16 3.96 0.97
C ASP A 63 -18.79 4.33 0.39
N LEU A 64 -17.78 4.30 1.27
CA LEU A 64 -16.41 4.59 0.87
C LEU A 64 -15.88 3.56 -0.14
N GLU A 65 -16.28 2.29 -0.06
CA GLU A 65 -15.84 1.27 -1.02
C GLU A 65 -16.38 1.54 -2.41
N GLU A 66 -17.66 1.93 -2.53
CA GLU A 66 -18.28 2.30 -3.81
C GLU A 66 -17.59 3.51 -4.44
N VAL A 67 -17.37 4.58 -3.67
CA VAL A 67 -16.71 5.81 -4.16
C VAL A 67 -15.27 5.52 -4.62
N VAL A 68 -14.53 4.72 -3.86
CA VAL A 68 -13.17 4.32 -4.24
C VAL A 68 -13.18 3.43 -5.49
N ALA A 69 -14.15 2.53 -5.63
CA ALA A 69 -14.29 1.67 -6.80
C ALA A 69 -14.61 2.47 -8.07
N GLU A 70 -15.53 3.45 -8.01
CA GLU A 70 -15.87 4.31 -9.13
C GLU A 70 -14.66 5.12 -9.62
N ILE A 71 -13.93 5.75 -8.69
CA ILE A 71 -12.73 6.51 -9.01
C ILE A 71 -11.66 5.60 -9.60
N SER A 72 -11.46 4.42 -9.00
CA SER A 72 -10.48 3.44 -9.47
C SER A 72 -10.80 2.91 -10.87
N ALA A 73 -12.08 2.77 -11.22
CA ALA A 73 -12.53 2.40 -12.56
C ALA A 73 -12.32 3.53 -13.59
N GLY A 74 -12.42 4.79 -13.15
CA GLY A 74 -12.18 5.96 -13.99
C GLY A 74 -10.70 6.23 -14.30
N VAL A 75 -9.78 5.69 -13.50
CA VAL A 75 -8.33 5.88 -13.70
C VAL A 75 -7.75 4.71 -14.51
N PRO A 76 -7.26 4.96 -15.74
CA PRO A 76 -6.72 3.90 -16.58
C PRO A 76 -5.56 3.18 -15.91
N ASN A 77 -5.70 1.85 -15.80
CA ASN A 77 -4.68 0.94 -15.28
C ASN A 77 -4.22 1.27 -13.85
N LEU A 78 -5.07 1.85 -12.99
CA LEU A 78 -4.68 2.20 -11.62
C LEU A 78 -4.16 1.00 -10.82
N ALA A 79 -4.87 -0.13 -10.88
CA ALA A 79 -4.45 -1.37 -10.23
C ALA A 79 -3.05 -1.80 -10.67
N LEU A 80 -2.78 -1.82 -11.99
CA LEU A 80 -1.46 -2.15 -12.53
C LEU A 80 -0.37 -1.17 -12.08
N LYS A 81 -0.70 0.12 -11.96
CA LYS A 81 0.25 1.14 -11.46
C LYS A 81 0.57 0.93 -9.98
N ILE A 82 -0.42 0.56 -9.18
CA ILE A 82 -0.24 0.22 -7.75
C ILE A 82 0.63 -1.03 -7.63
N GLU A 83 0.27 -2.11 -8.34
CA GLU A 83 1.02 -3.38 -8.33
C GLU A 83 2.49 -3.13 -8.68
N ARG A 84 2.74 -2.43 -9.79
CA ARG A 84 4.10 -2.10 -10.22
C ARG A 84 4.87 -1.29 -9.17
N ALA A 85 4.24 -0.27 -8.59
CA ALA A 85 4.91 0.57 -7.59
C ALA A 85 5.25 -0.21 -6.31
N VAL A 86 4.36 -1.11 -5.89
CA VAL A 86 4.58 -2.01 -4.75
C VAL A 86 5.69 -3.02 -5.05
N GLU A 87 5.71 -3.63 -6.25
CA GLU A 87 6.77 -4.56 -6.67
C GLU A 87 8.15 -3.88 -6.71
N GLU A 88 8.21 -2.66 -7.25
CA GLU A 88 9.43 -1.85 -7.28
C GLU A 88 9.90 -1.52 -5.86
N GLU A 89 8.99 -1.17 -4.95
CA GLU A 89 9.34 -0.89 -3.55
C GLU A 89 9.80 -2.13 -2.80
N ILE A 90 9.10 -3.27 -2.94
CA ILE A 90 9.53 -4.53 -2.34
C ILE A 90 10.93 -4.91 -2.85
N SER A 91 11.21 -4.74 -4.14
CA SER A 91 12.53 -5.00 -4.70
C SER A 91 13.61 -4.09 -4.10
N ARG A 92 13.31 -2.80 -3.90
CA ARG A 92 14.21 -1.86 -3.21
C ARG A 92 14.45 -2.28 -1.76
N LEU A 93 13.41 -2.64 -1.03
CA LEU A 93 13.50 -3.06 0.37
C LEU A 93 14.35 -4.32 0.53
N LYS A 94 14.16 -5.33 -0.34
CA LYS A 94 15.02 -6.52 -0.36
C LYS A 94 16.50 -6.18 -0.56
N ALA A 95 16.80 -5.27 -1.49
CA ALA A 95 18.19 -4.88 -1.77
C ALA A 95 18.89 -4.17 -0.60
N VAL A 96 18.12 -3.58 0.32
CA VAL A 96 18.64 -2.92 1.53
C VAL A 96 18.74 -3.90 2.70
N LEU A 97 17.79 -4.83 2.84
CA LEU A 97 17.68 -5.74 3.99
C LEU A 97 18.57 -6.99 3.88
N VAL A 98 19.04 -7.34 2.67
CA VAL A 98 19.87 -8.53 2.41
C VAL A 98 21.38 -8.18 2.29
N GLN A 99 21.77 -6.96 2.68
CA GLN A 99 23.19 -6.56 2.81
C GLN A 99 23.74 -6.98 4.17
#